data_AF-A0A8T4ZKF5-F1
#
_entry.id   AF-A0A8T4ZKF5-F1
#
_cell.length_a   1.000
_cell.length_b   1.000
_cell.length_c   1.000
_cell.angle_alpha   90.00
_cell.angle_beta   90.00
_cell.angle_gamma   90.00
#
_symmetry.space_group_name_H-M   'P 1'
#
loop_
_entity.id
_entity.type
_entity.pdbx_description
1 polymer ?
#
loop_
_entity_poly.entity_id
_entity_poly.type
_entity_poly.pdbx_seq_one_letter_code
_entity_poly.pdbx_strand_id
1 'polypeptide(L)' 'MAKLFVLAEHRQGQLRDITFEMLTKARELAGKTGTELTAVILGSNVKEHAKALV' A
#
# COMPACT_ATOMS: atom_id res chain seq x y z
N MET A 1 11.73 -14.96 -7.24
CA MET A 1 11.82 -13.49 -7.09
C MET A 1 11.04 -13.09 -5.86
N ALA A 2 11.61 -12.23 -5.01
CA ALA A 2 10.90 -11.69 -3.85
C ALA A 2 9.94 -10.57 -4.29
N LYS A 3 8.79 -10.45 -3.62
CA LYS A 3 7.80 -9.39 -3.84
C LYS A 3 7.59 -8.63 -2.54
N LEU A 4 7.33 -7.33 -2.64
CA LEU A 4 7.09 -6.49 -1.48
C LEU A 4 5.64 -6.01 -1.49
N PHE A 5 4.88 -6.38 -0.46
CA PHE A 5 3.47 -6.02 -0.33
C PHE A 5 3.27 -5.09 0.85
N VAL A 6 2.44 -4.07 0.66
CA VAL A 6 1.90 -3.25 1.76
C VAL A 6 0.39 -3.45 1.81
N LEU A 7 -0.11 -3.93 2.94
CA LEU A 7 -1.54 -3.97 3.20
C LEU A 7 -2.00 -2.57 3.63
N ALA A 8 -2.80 -1.93 2.78
CA ALA A 8 -3.44 -0.66 3.06
C ALA A 8 -4.61 -0.87 4.01
N GLU A 9 -4.60 -0.12 5.12
CA GLU A 9 -5.65 -0.14 6.12
C GLU A 9 -6.70 0.93 5.84
N HIS A 10 -7.96 0.56 5.97
CA HIS A 10 -9.08 1.49 6.01
C HIS A 10 -10.03 1.14 7.14
N ARG A 11 -10.73 2.15 7.67
CA ARG A 11 -11.81 1.98 8.64
C ARG A 11 -12.93 2.95 8.30
N GLN A 12 -14.17 2.45 8.22
CA GLN A 12 -15.35 3.29 7.91
C GLN A 12 -15.19 4.10 6.61
N GLY A 13 -14.57 3.49 5.58
CA GLY A 13 -14.37 4.14 4.30
C GLY A 13 -13.28 5.21 4.27
N GLN A 14 -12.43 5.29 5.30
CA GLN A 14 -11.29 6.20 5.36
C GLN A 14 -9.98 5.42 5.42
N LEU A 15 -9.01 5.77 4.58
CA LEU A 15 -7.65 5.25 4.68
C LEU A 15 -7.01 5.69 6.00
N ARG A 16 -6.12 4.87 6.52
CA ARG A 16 -5.34 5.17 7.73
C ARG A 16 -3.96 5.67 7.35
N ASP A 17 -3.46 6.65 8.10
CA ASP A 17 -2.15 7.29 7.85
C ASP A 17 -0.99 6.30 7.78
N ILE A 18 -1.05 5.24 8.60
CA ILE A 18 -0.08 4.13 8.60
C ILE A 18 0.10 3.51 7.20
N THR A 19 -0.93 3.52 6.35
CA THR A 19 -0.84 3.06 4.95
C THR A 19 0.23 3.85 4.19
N PHE A 20 0.24 5.17 4.33
CA PHE A 20 1.18 6.03 3.62
C PHE A 20 2.59 5.97 4.22
N GLU A 21 2.70 5.83 5.54
CA GLU A 21 3.98 5.59 6.22
C GLU A 21 4.62 4.29 5.73
N MET A 22 3.84 3.21 5.68
CA MET A 22 4.30 1.91 5.20
C MET A 22 4.65 1.93 3.70
N LEU A 23 3.83 2.56 2.86
CA LEU A 23 4.14 2.73 1.43
C LEU A 23 5.42 3.54 1.20
N THR A 24 5.64 4.58 2.00
CA THR A 24 6.86 5.39 1.92
C THR A 24 8.08 4.52 2.23
N LYS A 25 8.03 3.75 3.33
CA LYS A 25 9.17 2.89 3.69
C LYS A 25 9.39 1.74 2.72
N ALA A 26 8.31 1.14 2.26
CA ALA A 26 8.30 0.07 1.28
C ALA A 26 8.93 0.51 -0.06
N ARG A 27 8.66 1.75 -0.50
CA ARG A 27 9.25 2.32 -1.72
C ARG A 27 10.75 2.53 -1.60
N GLU A 28 11.24 2.99 -0.46
CA GLU A 28 12.69 3.04 -0.21
C GLU A 28 13.34 1.64 -0.27
N LEU A 29 12.69 0.65 0.34
CA LEU A 29 13.21 -0.73 0.39
C LEU A 29 13.17 -1.40 -0.99
N ALA A 30 12.09 -1.18 -1.75
CA ALA A 30 11.96 -1.62 -3.14
C ALA A 30 13.08 -1.05 -4.01
N GLY A 31 13.37 0.25 -3.91
CA GLY A 31 14.47 0.89 -4.63
C GLY A 31 15.85 0.32 -4.29
N LYS A 32 16.09 -0.03 -3.02
CA LYS A 32 17.37 -0.65 -2.58
C LYS A 32 17.55 -2.10 -3.01
N THR A 33 16.45 -2.82 -3.18
CA THR A 33 16.47 -4.28 -3.43
C THR A 33 16.13 -4.64 -4.88
N GLY A 34 15.72 -3.67 -5.70
CA GLY A 34 15.23 -3.92 -7.05
C GLY A 34 13.95 -4.76 -7.06
N THR A 35 13.13 -4.69 -6.00
CA THR A 35 11.88 -5.47 -5.89
C THR A 35 10.67 -4.63 -6.29
N GLU A 36 9.65 -5.30 -6.81
CA GLU A 36 8.36 -4.68 -7.12
C GLU A 36 7.55 -4.45 -5.83
N LEU A 37 7.05 -3.23 -5.66
CA LEU A 37 6.14 -2.85 -4.59
C LEU A 37 4.69 -2.94 -5.07
N THR A 38 3.85 -3.65 -4.33
CA THR A 38 2.40 -3.73 -4.56
C THR A 38 1.62 -3.32 -3.31
N ALA A 39 0.70 -2.36 -3.44
CA ALA A 39 -0.28 -2.06 -2.41
C ALA A 39 -1.48 -3.01 -2.52
N VAL A 40 -1.95 -3.52 -1.39
CA VAL A 40 -3.12 -4.42 -1.30
C VAL A 40 -4.16 -3.76 -0.41
N ILE A 41 -5.39 -3.61 -0.89
CA ILE A 41 -6.50 -3.10 -0.07
C ILE A 41 -7.65 -4.11 -0.10
N LEU A 42 -8.22 -4.39 1.08
CA LEU A 42 -9.28 -5.39 1.25
C LEU A 42 -10.55 -4.71 1.78
N GLY A 43 -11.69 -4.96 1.15
CA GLY A 43 -12.98 -4.48 1.63
C GLY A 43 -14.03 -4.33 0.54
N SER A 44 -15.27 -4.08 0.94
CA SER A 44 -16.36 -3.72 0.03
C SER A 44 -16.24 -2.27 -0.43
N ASN A 45 -16.47 -2.00 -1.71
CA ASN A 45 -16.45 -0.65 -2.30
C ASN A 45 -15.13 0.13 -2.12
N VAL A 46 -13.99 -0.56 -2.05
CA VAL A 46 -12.66 0.07 -1.86
C VAL A 46 -11.96 0.49 -3.16
N LYS A 47 -12.62 0.35 -4.31
CA LYS A 47 -12.02 0.62 -5.63
C LYS A 47 -11.52 2.07 -5.76
N GLU A 48 -12.24 3.02 -5.16
CA GLU A 48 -11.85 4.42 -5.18
C GLU A 48 -10.64 4.71 -4.29
N HIS A 49 -10.49 4.02 -3.16
CA HIS A 49 -9.32 4.15 -2.28
C HIS A 49 -8.02 3.76 -2.96
N ALA A 50 -8.05 2.80 -3.89
CA ALA A 50 -6.86 2.37 -4.62
C ALA A 50 -6.20 3.53 -5.41
N LYS A 51 -6.98 4.55 -5.81
CA LYS A 51 -6.45 5.74 -6.51
C LYS A 51 -5.52 6.58 -5.63
N ALA A 52 -5.66 6.49 -4.31
CA ALA A 52 -4.79 7.18 -3.36
C ALA A 52 -3.52 6.38 -3.02
N LEU A 53 -3.40 5.14 -3.50
CA LEU A 53 -2.26 4.25 -3.23
C LEU A 53 -1.21 4.24 -4.37
N VAL A 54 -1.37 5.10 -5.37
CA VAL A 54 -0.56 5.17 -6.60
C VAL A 54 0.47 6.29 -6.51
#